data_AF-A0A431UL59-F1
#
_entry.id   AF-A0A431UL59-F1
#
_cell.length_a   1.000
_cell.length_b   1.000
_cell.length_c   1.000
_cell.angle_alpha   90.00
_cell.angle_beta   90.00
_cell.angle_gamma   90.00
#
_symmetry.space_group_name_H-M   'P 1'
#
loop_
_entity.id
_entity.type
_entity.pdbx_description
1 polymer ?
#
loop_
_entity_poly.entity_id
_entity_poly.type
_entity_poly.pdbx_seq_one_letter_code
_entity_poly.pdbx_strand_id
1 'polypeptide(L)'
;MGISKGIALAAAAMHVGLLAGPPTREDGGGIAPNGLRCPGFSPSRALPVTLEALRADPMRYHGRLLRVRGAYVDGFEMSALHFGPPVQDPWVAEGVWVNGIPILALPSEQAVELTGIVAAGRPVLPFGKGHLGQWPAELCAPSILPLAAQ
;
A
#
# COMPACT_ATOMS: atom_id res chain seq x y z
N MET A 1 4.87 -11.08 -74.39
CA MET A 1 5.37 -12.37 -73.87
C MET A 1 5.92 -12.14 -72.47
N GLY A 2 5.51 -12.93 -71.47
CA GLY A 2 6.07 -12.89 -70.12
C GLY A 2 5.06 -13.02 -68.97
N ILE A 3 4.47 -14.20 -68.83
CA ILE A 3 3.70 -14.76 -67.69
C ILE A 3 4.66 -14.77 -66.46
N SER A 4 4.31 -14.52 -65.19
CA SER A 4 3.47 -15.38 -64.34
C SER A 4 3.31 -14.85 -62.90
N LYS A 5 2.18 -15.25 -62.33
CA LYS A 5 1.71 -15.13 -60.95
C LYS A 5 2.70 -15.65 -59.90
N GLY A 6 2.71 -15.00 -58.74
CA GLY A 6 3.26 -15.53 -57.49
C GLY A 6 2.57 -14.87 -56.30
N ILE A 7 1.51 -15.51 -55.80
CA ILE A 7 0.89 -15.17 -54.51
C ILE A 7 1.81 -15.71 -53.43
N ALA A 8 2.31 -14.86 -52.54
CA ALA A 8 2.98 -15.27 -51.31
C ALA A 8 2.29 -14.58 -50.12
N LEU A 9 1.51 -15.37 -49.38
CA LEU A 9 1.04 -15.09 -48.02
C LEU A 9 2.20 -15.25 -47.04
N ALA A 10 2.41 -14.26 -46.17
CA ALA A 10 3.00 -14.34 -44.83
C ALA A 10 3.31 -12.91 -44.36
N ALA A 11 3.13 -12.47 -43.12
CA ALA A 11 2.56 -13.03 -41.92
C ALA A 11 2.13 -11.82 -41.06
N ALA A 12 1.03 -11.96 -40.33
CA ALA A 12 0.61 -10.98 -39.35
C ALA A 12 1.61 -10.93 -38.18
N ALA A 13 2.20 -9.76 -37.91
CA ALA A 13 2.92 -9.50 -36.67
C ALA A 13 2.21 -8.35 -35.94
N MET A 14 1.22 -8.75 -35.15
CA MET A 14 0.48 -7.93 -34.20
C MET A 14 1.45 -7.42 -33.12
N HIS A 15 1.88 -6.16 -33.19
CA HIS A 15 2.54 -5.49 -32.07
C HIS A 15 1.47 -4.85 -31.18
N VAL A 16 0.87 -5.66 -30.29
CA VAL A 16 0.25 -5.11 -29.08
C VAL A 16 1.39 -4.88 -28.10
N GLY A 17 2.05 -3.72 -28.25
CA GLY A 17 2.90 -3.17 -27.20
C GLY A 17 2.00 -2.79 -26.04
N LEU A 18 1.91 -3.68 -25.06
CA LEU A 18 1.22 -3.47 -23.80
C LEU A 18 1.76 -2.19 -23.14
N LEU A 19 0.95 -1.13 -23.15
CA LEU A 19 1.17 0.10 -22.38
C LEU A 19 0.97 -0.22 -20.88
N ALA A 20 1.85 -1.03 -20.30
CA ALA A 20 2.02 -1.05 -18.86
C ALA A 20 2.99 0.08 -18.52
N GLY A 21 2.46 1.28 -18.32
CA GLY A 21 3.20 2.35 -17.67
C GLY A 21 3.72 1.84 -16.31
N PRO A 22 4.89 2.32 -15.83
CA PRO A 22 5.33 2.00 -14.48
C PRO A 22 4.20 2.36 -13.51
N PRO A 23 3.99 1.60 -12.41
CA PRO A 23 2.96 1.92 -11.44
C PRO A 23 3.12 3.38 -11.04
N THR A 24 2.07 4.16 -11.28
CA THR A 24 2.05 5.58 -10.96
C THR A 24 2.28 5.69 -9.47
N ARG A 25 3.49 6.13 -9.10
CA ARG A 25 3.79 6.56 -7.75
C ARG A 25 2.90 7.76 -7.47
N GLU A 26 1.76 7.52 -6.85
CA GLU A 26 0.96 8.59 -6.29
C GLU A 26 1.71 9.10 -5.06
N ASP A 27 2.36 10.25 -5.18
CA ASP A 27 2.75 11.04 -4.02
C ASP A 27 1.46 11.64 -3.45
N GLY A 28 0.78 10.81 -2.66
CA GLY A 28 -0.54 11.08 -2.11
C GLY A 28 -0.45 12.08 -0.96
N GLY A 29 -0.82 13.32 -1.24
CA GLY A 29 -1.49 14.17 -0.25
C GLY A 29 -2.92 13.68 0.01
N GLY A 30 -3.11 12.37 0.19
CA GLY A 30 -4.39 11.72 0.39
C GLY A 30 -5.00 12.12 1.73
N ILE A 31 -6.31 12.34 1.73
CA ILE A 31 -7.09 12.59 2.94
C ILE A 31 -7.47 11.21 3.47
N ALA A 32 -6.95 10.86 4.64
CA ALA A 32 -7.38 9.68 5.39
C ALA A 32 -8.91 9.70 5.62
N PRO A 33 -9.58 8.56 5.86
CA PRO A 33 -11.01 8.54 6.21
C PRO A 33 -11.36 9.38 7.45
N ASN A 34 -10.37 9.71 8.31
CA ASN A 34 -10.51 10.63 9.44
C ASN A 34 -10.15 12.10 9.14
N GLY A 35 -9.97 12.48 7.86
CA GLY A 35 -9.71 13.88 7.46
C GLY A 35 -8.28 14.37 7.70
N LEU A 36 -7.38 13.52 8.20
CA LEU A 36 -6.05 13.94 8.61
C LEU A 36 -5.02 13.73 7.50
N ARG A 37 -4.28 14.81 7.20
CA ARG A 37 -3.20 14.79 6.22
C ARG A 37 -1.93 14.28 6.90
N CYS A 38 -1.35 13.21 6.37
CA CYS A 38 -0.03 12.78 6.82
C CYS A 38 1.01 13.85 6.45
N PRO A 39 2.05 14.06 7.27
CA PRO A 39 3.11 15.00 6.90
C PRO A 39 3.83 14.54 5.63
N GLY A 40 4.41 15.47 4.88
CA GLY A 40 5.21 15.14 3.71
C GLY A 40 6.59 14.60 4.12
N PHE A 41 7.10 13.58 3.42
CA PHE A 41 8.41 12.99 3.70
C PHE A 41 9.19 12.66 2.44
N SER A 42 10.51 12.55 2.58
CA SER A 42 11.37 11.98 1.54
C SER A 42 11.39 10.45 1.67
N PRO A 43 10.88 9.69 0.68
CA PRO A 43 10.75 8.23 0.76
C PRO A 43 12.08 7.49 0.87
N SER A 44 13.17 8.08 0.37
CA SER A 44 14.51 7.48 0.37
C SER A 44 15.06 7.23 1.78
N ARG A 45 14.50 7.89 2.80
CA ARG A 45 14.89 7.72 4.21
C ARG A 45 14.08 6.66 4.94
N ALA A 46 13.10 6.05 4.29
CA ALA A 46 12.21 5.08 4.93
C ALA A 46 12.93 3.75 5.20
N LEU A 47 12.95 3.33 6.46
CA LEU A 47 13.54 2.07 6.87
C LEU A 47 12.61 0.91 6.49
N PRO A 48 13.07 -0.10 5.73
CA PRO A 48 12.29 -1.31 5.51
C PRO A 48 12.17 -2.10 6.83
N VAL A 49 10.94 -2.39 7.24
CA VAL A 49 10.62 -3.13 8.47
C VAL A 49 9.50 -4.11 8.15
N THR A 50 9.58 -5.33 8.66
CA THR A 50 8.51 -6.30 8.49
C THR A 50 7.33 -5.95 9.40
N LEU A 51 6.12 -6.34 9.01
CA LEU A 51 4.94 -6.07 9.82
C LEU A 51 5.05 -6.74 11.20
N GLU A 52 5.72 -7.90 11.29
CA GLU A 52 5.91 -8.66 12.52
C GLU A 52 6.79 -7.90 13.49
N ALA A 53 7.90 -7.35 12.97
CA ALA A 53 8.83 -6.56 13.75
C ALA A 53 8.17 -5.27 14.27
N LEU A 54 7.39 -4.59 13.43
CA LEU A 54 6.65 -3.39 13.83
C LEU A 54 5.62 -3.71 14.91
N ARG A 55 4.85 -4.79 14.76
CA ARG A 55 3.84 -5.22 15.72
C ARG A 55 4.44 -5.64 17.06
N ALA A 56 5.56 -6.36 17.04
CA ALA A 56 6.18 -6.88 18.25
C ALA A 56 6.74 -5.78 19.16
N ASP A 57 7.19 -4.66 18.58
CA ASP A 57 7.76 -3.54 19.33
C ASP A 57 7.42 -2.19 18.67
N PRO A 58 6.15 -1.74 18.76
CA PRO A 58 5.69 -0.57 18.01
C PRO A 58 6.30 0.73 18.56
N MET A 59 6.61 0.79 19.86
CA MET A 59 7.24 1.94 20.49
C MET A 59 8.66 2.19 20.00
N ARG A 60 9.44 1.14 19.68
CA ARG A 60 10.75 1.28 19.05
C ARG A 60 10.70 1.98 17.69
N TYR A 61 9.57 1.91 17.00
CA TYR A 61 9.39 2.56 15.70
C TYR A 61 8.63 3.88 15.76
N HIS A 62 8.14 4.27 16.93
CA HIS A 62 7.37 5.51 17.08
C HIS A 62 8.13 6.74 16.53
N GLY A 63 7.45 7.53 15.70
CA GLY A 63 8.00 8.72 15.05
C GLY A 63 8.94 8.43 13.87
N ARG A 64 9.21 7.16 13.56
CA ARG A 64 10.11 6.78 12.46
C ARG A 64 9.33 6.59 11.17
N LEU A 65 9.98 6.96 10.06
CA LEU A 65 9.49 6.72 8.71
C LEU A 65 9.88 5.30 8.27
N LEU A 66 8.89 4.46 7.98
CA LEU A 66 9.07 3.07 7.60
C LEU A 66 8.54 2.77 6.20
N ARG A 67 9.06 1.68 5.61
CA ARG A 67 8.44 0.92 4.52
C ARG A 67 8.01 -0.43 5.07
N VAL A 68 6.73 -0.74 4.98
CA VAL A 68 6.15 -1.97 5.52
C VAL A 68 5.29 -2.63 4.45
N ARG A 69 5.41 -3.96 4.34
CA ARG A 69 4.64 -4.76 3.39
C ARG A 69 3.57 -5.57 4.10
N GLY A 70 2.47 -5.83 3.40
CA GLY A 70 1.37 -6.65 3.90
C GLY A 70 0.19 -6.67 2.94
N ALA A 71 -0.89 -7.33 3.36
CA ALA A 71 -2.19 -7.23 2.71
C ALA A 71 -2.92 -6.00 3.23
N TYR A 72 -3.22 -5.06 2.35
CA TYR A 72 -4.03 -3.90 2.69
C TYR A 72 -5.49 -4.25 2.54
N VAL A 73 -6.25 -3.98 3.60
CA VAL A 73 -7.70 -4.08 3.61
C VAL A 73 -8.22 -2.68 3.90
N ASP A 74 -9.28 -2.28 3.19
CA ASP A 74 -10.03 -1.06 3.47
C ASP A 74 -11.55 -1.29 3.37
N GLY A 75 -12.32 -0.38 3.95
CA GLY A 75 -13.77 -0.46 4.00
C GLY A 75 -14.39 0.68 4.81
N PHE A 76 -15.68 0.58 5.12
CA PHE A 76 -16.34 1.52 6.02
C PHE A 76 -15.73 1.41 7.42
N GLU A 77 -15.18 2.53 7.93
CA GLU A 77 -14.48 2.60 9.23
C GLU A 77 -13.33 1.60 9.39
N MET A 78 -12.74 1.12 8.30
CA MET A 78 -11.66 0.14 8.31
C MET A 78 -10.56 0.56 7.33
N SER A 79 -9.32 0.66 7.82
CA SER A 79 -8.12 0.76 6.99
C SER A 79 -6.93 0.16 7.74
N ALA A 80 -6.43 -0.98 7.28
CA ALA A 80 -5.39 -1.72 8.00
C ALA A 80 -4.48 -2.53 7.09
N LEU A 81 -3.27 -2.78 7.58
CA LEU A 81 -2.27 -3.64 6.94
C LEU A 81 -2.09 -4.93 7.74
N HIS A 82 -2.26 -6.07 7.08
CA HIS A 82 -2.21 -7.43 7.64
C HIS A 82 -1.05 -8.27 7.08
N PHE A 83 -0.76 -9.42 7.69
CA PHE A 83 0.40 -10.27 7.37
C PHE A 83 0.38 -10.92 5.98
N GLY A 84 -0.73 -10.87 5.26
CA GLY A 84 -0.84 -11.35 3.88
C GLY A 84 -2.24 -11.88 3.58
N PRO A 85 -2.56 -12.06 2.29
CA PRO A 85 -3.78 -12.75 1.91
C PRO A 85 -3.63 -14.27 2.13
N PRO A 86 -4.70 -15.01 2.50
CA PRO A 86 -6.02 -14.47 2.82
C PRO A 86 -6.05 -13.86 4.23
N VAL A 87 -6.76 -12.74 4.37
CA VAL A 87 -7.07 -12.13 5.67
C VAL A 87 -8.31 -12.81 6.24
N GLN A 88 -8.14 -13.58 7.32
CA GLN A 88 -9.23 -14.39 7.89
C GLN A 88 -10.28 -13.53 8.61
N ASP A 89 -9.83 -12.58 9.45
CA ASP A 89 -10.67 -11.59 10.11
C ASP A 89 -9.96 -10.22 10.08
N PRO A 90 -10.45 -9.26 9.27
CA PRO A 90 -9.82 -7.95 9.13
C PRO A 90 -9.98 -7.06 10.37
N TRP A 91 -10.88 -7.39 11.31
CA TRP A 91 -11.07 -6.63 12.54
C TRP A 91 -10.21 -7.13 13.71
N VAL A 92 -9.57 -8.29 13.55
CA VAL A 92 -8.55 -8.73 14.49
C VAL A 92 -7.35 -7.79 14.35
N ALA A 93 -7.08 -7.04 15.43
CA ALA A 93 -6.02 -6.04 15.53
C ALA A 93 -4.59 -6.64 15.61
N GLU A 94 -4.33 -7.66 14.79
CA GLU A 94 -3.03 -8.30 14.63
C GLU A 94 -2.13 -7.58 13.62
N GLY A 95 -2.66 -6.66 12.83
CA GLY A 95 -1.87 -5.85 11.90
C GLY A 95 -1.47 -4.48 12.46
N VAL A 96 -1.43 -3.48 11.58
CA VAL A 96 -1.34 -2.06 11.99
C VAL A 96 -2.45 -1.25 11.32
N TRP A 97 -2.96 -0.26 12.05
CA TRP A 97 -3.94 0.67 11.50
C TRP A 97 -3.27 1.56 10.45
N VAL A 98 -3.99 1.92 9.39
CA VAL A 98 -3.48 2.77 8.32
C VAL A 98 -4.34 4.02 8.21
N ASN A 99 -3.68 5.18 8.12
CA ASN A 99 -4.30 6.45 7.77
C ASN A 99 -3.57 7.05 6.56
N GLY A 100 -4.24 7.93 5.83
CA GLY A 100 -3.66 8.74 4.74
C GLY A 100 -3.87 8.18 3.35
N ILE A 101 -4.26 6.91 3.25
CA ILE A 101 -4.65 6.27 1.99
C ILE A 101 -6.17 6.42 1.80
N PRO A 102 -6.64 6.90 0.64
CA PRO A 102 -8.07 6.91 0.33
C PRO A 102 -8.67 5.51 0.37
N ILE A 103 -9.87 5.37 0.92
CA ILE A 103 -10.62 4.11 0.86
C ILE A 103 -10.97 3.77 -0.59
N LEU A 104 -11.08 2.48 -0.90
CA LEU A 104 -11.39 1.94 -2.23
C LEU A 104 -10.34 2.29 -3.29
N ALA A 105 -9.14 2.72 -2.88
CA ALA A 105 -8.04 2.98 -3.80
C ALA A 105 -7.51 1.70 -4.46
N LEU A 106 -7.70 0.54 -3.81
CA LEU A 106 -7.18 -0.75 -4.26
C LEU A 106 -8.24 -1.86 -4.12
N PRO A 107 -8.08 -2.99 -4.84
CA PRO A 107 -8.81 -4.21 -4.54
C PRO A 107 -8.60 -4.63 -3.07
N SER A 108 -9.63 -5.21 -2.46
CA SER A 108 -9.52 -5.76 -1.10
C SER A 108 -8.43 -6.83 -1.01
N GLU A 109 -7.72 -6.85 0.12
CA GLU A 109 -6.61 -7.78 0.40
C GLU A 109 -5.43 -7.69 -0.57
N GLN A 110 -5.29 -6.57 -1.29
CA GLN A 110 -4.17 -6.33 -2.19
C GLN A 110 -2.85 -6.33 -1.41
N ALA A 111 -1.88 -7.11 -1.87
CA ALA A 111 -0.51 -7.03 -1.37
C ALA A 111 0.09 -5.66 -1.74
N VAL A 112 0.64 -4.94 -0.76
CA VAL A 112 1.19 -3.59 -0.93
C VAL A 112 2.49 -3.40 -0.16
N GLU A 113 3.23 -2.36 -0.53
CA GLU A 113 4.22 -1.69 0.30
C GLU A 113 3.71 -0.30 0.67
N LEU A 114 3.54 -0.03 1.97
CA LEU A 114 3.19 1.28 2.51
C LEU A 114 4.44 1.99 2.99
N THR A 115 4.54 3.28 2.68
CA THR A 115 5.56 4.16 3.27
C THR A 115 4.87 5.17 4.17
N GLY A 116 5.23 5.22 5.46
CA GLY A 116 4.56 6.09 6.43
C GLY A 116 5.29 6.27 7.76
N ILE A 117 4.82 7.20 8.58
CA ILE A 117 5.33 7.39 9.95
C ILE A 117 4.49 6.58 10.94
N VAL A 118 5.18 5.94 11.88
CA VAL A 118 4.54 5.15 12.95
C VAL A 118 4.13 6.00 14.14
N ALA A 119 2.89 5.86 14.56
CA ALA A 119 2.37 6.32 15.85
C ALA A 119 2.02 5.12 16.74
N ALA A 120 2.61 5.04 17.94
CA ALA A 120 2.43 3.92 18.88
C ALA A 120 2.28 4.36 20.34
N GLY A 121 2.55 5.64 20.64
CA GLY A 121 2.47 6.21 21.99
C GLY A 121 1.05 6.61 22.41
N ARG A 122 0.92 7.14 23.64
CA ARG A 122 -0.29 7.86 24.05
C ARG A 122 -0.51 9.05 23.11
N PRO A 123 -1.76 9.39 22.76
CA PRO A 123 -2.03 10.46 21.80
C PRO A 123 -1.51 11.80 22.36
N VAL A 124 -0.41 12.29 21.78
CA VAL A 124 0.06 13.69 21.95
C VAL A 124 -0.41 14.55 20.77
N LEU A 125 -0.82 13.88 19.69
CA LEU A 125 -1.37 14.36 18.42
C LEU A 125 -2.54 13.40 18.06
N PRO A 126 -3.35 13.64 17.01
CA PRO A 126 -4.48 12.75 16.70
C PRO A 126 -4.08 11.31 16.32
N PHE A 127 -2.79 10.98 16.33
CA PHE A 127 -2.23 9.68 16.00
C PHE A 127 -1.58 9.07 17.25
N GLY A 128 -2.27 8.12 17.89
CA GLY A 128 -1.80 7.32 19.02
C GLY A 128 -1.82 5.82 18.67
N LYS A 129 -1.96 4.92 19.66
CA LYS A 129 -2.47 3.55 19.38
C LYS A 129 -3.70 3.67 18.45
N GLY A 130 -3.79 2.85 17.39
CA GLY A 130 -4.58 3.11 16.17
C GLY A 130 -6.10 3.26 16.33
N HIS A 131 -6.94 2.66 15.48
CA HIS A 131 -8.41 2.83 15.57
C HIS A 131 -8.94 2.62 17.00
N LEU A 132 -9.41 3.71 17.63
CA LEU A 132 -9.87 3.76 19.03
C LEU A 132 -8.89 3.17 20.07
N GLY A 133 -7.58 3.14 19.76
CA GLY A 133 -6.56 2.56 20.63
C GLY A 133 -6.49 1.03 20.62
N GLN A 134 -7.23 0.35 19.74
CA GLN A 134 -7.30 -1.12 19.67
C GLN A 134 -6.09 -1.73 18.96
N TRP A 135 -5.48 -0.99 18.03
CA TRP A 135 -4.37 -1.46 17.22
C TRP A 135 -3.02 -1.14 17.86
N PRO A 136 -2.02 -2.02 17.73
CA PRO A 136 -0.72 -1.87 18.39
C PRO A 136 0.04 -0.61 17.92
N ALA A 137 -0.20 -0.21 16.67
CA ALA A 137 0.31 1.02 16.09
C ALA A 137 -0.63 1.52 14.99
N GLU A 138 -0.41 2.77 14.61
CA GLU A 138 -0.91 3.39 13.40
C GLU A 138 0.24 3.76 12.48
N LEU A 139 0.04 3.58 11.18
CA LEU A 139 0.91 4.05 10.12
C LEU A 139 0.19 5.18 9.36
N CYS A 140 0.69 6.41 9.50
CA CYS A 140 0.27 7.52 8.65
C CYS A 140 1.04 7.43 7.33
N ALA A 141 0.40 6.86 6.31
CA ALA A 141 1.00 6.55 5.01
C ALA A 141 0.50 7.53 3.93
N PRO A 142 1.35 8.43 3.41
CA PRO A 142 1.04 9.22 2.21
C PRO A 142 1.30 8.45 0.90
N SER A 143 1.84 7.24 0.95
CA SER A 143 2.25 6.49 -0.25
C SER A 143 1.99 5.01 -0.10
N ILE A 144 1.37 4.44 -1.14
CA ILE A 144 1.04 3.04 -1.29
C ILE A 144 1.55 2.55 -2.65
N LEU A 145 2.20 1.40 -2.65
CA LEU A 145 2.66 0.74 -3.86
C LEU A 145 2.06 -0.67 -3.93
N PRO A 146 1.15 -0.93 -4.88
CA PRO A 146 0.67 -2.28 -5.14
C PRO A 146 1.81 -3.21 -5.55
N LEU A 147 1.81 -4.42 -4.99
CA LEU A 147 2.75 -5.47 -5.32
C LEU A 147 2.07 -6.49 -6.24
N ALA A 148 2.83 -7.09 -7.16
CA ALA A 148 2.32 -8.17 -7.99
C ALA A 148 1.86 -9.34 -7.10
N ALA A 149 0.77 -10.00 -7.50
CA ALA A 149 0.37 -11.26 -6.89
C ALA A 149 1.53 -12.27 -7.04
N GLN A 150 1.91 -12.90 -5.93
CA GLN A 150 2.94 -13.94 -5.90
C GLN A 150 2.33 -15.30 -6.26
#